data_AF-A0A3D1M7C2-F1
#
_entry.id   AF-A0A3D1M7C2-F1
#
_cell.length_a   1.000
_cell.length_b   1.000
_cell.length_c   1.000
_cell.angle_alpha   90.00
_cell.angle_beta   90.00
_cell.angle_gamma   90.00
#
_symmetry.space_group_name_H-M   'P 1'
#
loop_
_entity.id
_entity.type
_entity.pdbx_description
1 polymer ?
#
loop_
_entity_poly.entity_id
_entity_poly.type
_entity_poly.pdbx_seq_one_letter_code
_entity_poly.pdbx_strand_id
1 'polypeptide(L)'
;MAFPDIKRIDILKVSAGIRYSVARPQGLATLHIGGKKSMDMHPKTTMSVREMGKLLGLKKVDSYWLVHKEYFDTILLNGKMRVVIDSFEYWYAGQVKYRKVNGEPPGKRLMQESYSARDIGRMLGISEQYSYQVMKDAGIKPVLVDYWQRFPREAFDQWYAGQTRFRNQEDRLRDAEIEENSMSMPDMARLLDVPRSVVYKILRTSPGKELLEVISLADRKRITRESFDRWYSSQTEYLKPEDQPKGVPRKYPTYKDSLTKKKVATSQGVKEVHSSGNPDYLTVSEAAFLAKCNTVRIHKWLKNDRFPVLKLPGRVIRIPKNEFEEFLKNRRK
;
A
#
# COMPACT_ATOMS: atom_id res chain seq x y z
N MET A 1 8.20 0.70 -7.62
CA MET A 1 7.45 1.02 -8.84
C MET A 1 7.50 2.53 -9.01
N ALA A 2 8.25 3.03 -10.00
CA ALA A 2 8.47 4.47 -10.18
C ALA A 2 7.34 5.09 -11.03
N PHE A 3 6.87 6.26 -10.63
CA PHE A 3 6.07 7.16 -11.46
C PHE A 3 7.04 8.11 -12.17
N PRO A 4 6.99 8.22 -13.51
CA PRO A 4 8.01 8.98 -14.26
C PRO A 4 7.81 10.50 -14.26
N ASP A 5 6.73 11.04 -13.69
CA ASP A 5 6.46 12.49 -13.67
C ASP A 5 5.86 12.93 -12.33
N ILE A 6 6.74 13.25 -11.37
CA ILE A 6 6.35 13.90 -10.10
C ILE A 6 6.75 15.36 -10.22
N LYS A 7 5.75 16.26 -10.29
CA LYS A 7 6.02 17.69 -10.10
C LYS A 7 6.55 17.89 -8.69
N ARG A 8 7.84 18.22 -8.57
CA ARG A 8 8.42 18.74 -7.33
C ARG A 8 7.73 20.08 -7.04
N ILE A 9 6.84 20.09 -6.07
CA ILE A 9 6.50 21.35 -5.43
C ILE A 9 7.65 21.61 -4.47
N ASP A 10 8.69 22.29 -4.96
CA ASP A 10 9.61 22.96 -4.06
C ASP A 10 8.78 24.01 -3.32
N ILE A 11 8.49 23.75 -2.04
CA ILE A 11 7.88 24.73 -1.12
C ILE A 11 8.76 26.01 -1.04
N LEU A 12 9.95 26.01 -1.65
CA LEU A 12 10.96 27.06 -1.68
C LEU A 12 10.74 28.18 -2.71
N LYS A 13 9.62 28.25 -3.46
CA LYS A 13 9.41 29.29 -4.48
C LYS A 13 8.09 30.07 -4.43
N VAL A 14 7.47 30.22 -3.26
CA VAL A 14 6.36 31.20 -3.07
C VAL A 14 6.82 32.48 -2.35
N SER A 15 8.04 32.55 -1.82
CA SER A 15 8.56 33.70 -1.07
C SER A 15 9.17 34.83 -1.91
N ALA A 16 9.06 34.82 -3.25
CA ALA A 16 9.61 35.89 -4.09
C ALA A 16 8.64 37.06 -4.38
N GLY A 17 7.39 37.01 -3.88
CA GLY A 17 6.33 37.94 -4.31
C GLY A 17 5.86 38.99 -3.30
N ILE A 18 6.19 38.88 -2.01
CA ILE A 18 5.66 39.81 -1.00
C ILE A 18 6.83 40.57 -0.35
N ARG A 19 7.30 41.59 -1.06
CA ARG A 19 8.08 42.66 -0.43
C ARG A 19 7.11 43.43 0.48
N TYR A 20 7.13 43.14 1.78
CA TYR A 20 6.56 44.06 2.75
C TYR A 20 7.42 45.33 2.76
N SER A 21 6.99 46.33 1.99
CA SER A 21 7.45 47.71 2.16
C SER A 21 6.93 48.20 3.50
N VAL A 22 7.78 48.22 4.52
CA VAL A 22 7.45 48.85 5.80
C VAL A 22 7.52 50.36 5.59
N ALA A 23 6.39 50.95 5.18
CA ALA A 23 6.17 52.38 5.30
C ALA A 23 6.07 52.72 6.79
N ARG A 24 7.03 53.52 7.28
CA ARG A 24 7.07 54.04 8.65
C ARG A 24 6.04 55.17 8.78
N PRO A 25 5.04 55.11 9.68
CA PRO A 25 4.26 56.29 10.02
C PRO A 25 5.12 57.22 10.88
N GLN A 26 5.27 58.46 10.43
CA GLN A 26 5.80 59.55 11.24
C GLN A 26 4.69 60.10 12.15
N GLY A 27 5.05 60.43 13.39
CA GLY A 27 4.25 61.25 14.28
C GLY A 27 3.65 60.48 15.46
N LEU A 28 4.27 60.62 16.63
CA LEU A 28 3.61 60.94 17.89
C LEU A 28 4.65 61.23 18.97
N ALA A 29 4.38 62.27 19.74
CA ALA A 29 5.31 63.07 20.54
C ALA A 29 5.88 62.36 21.78
N THR A 30 7.06 62.82 22.18
CA THR A 30 7.70 62.56 23.48
C THR A 30 6.87 63.16 24.62
N LEU A 31 6.34 62.31 25.50
CA LEU A 31 5.92 62.68 26.85
C LEU A 31 6.61 61.78 27.87
N HIS A 32 7.51 62.35 28.66
CA HIS A 32 8.06 61.74 29.86
C HIS A 32 7.10 62.00 31.02
N ILE A 33 6.40 60.98 31.52
CA ILE A 33 5.77 60.96 32.85
C ILE A 33 6.02 59.57 33.46
N GLY A 34 6.47 59.59 34.72
CA GLY A 34 7.15 58.47 35.35
C GLY A 34 6.28 57.29 35.78
N GLY A 35 6.97 56.16 35.96
CA GLY A 35 6.69 55.21 37.03
C GLY A 35 5.47 54.30 36.85
N LYS A 36 5.65 53.23 36.07
CA LYS A 36 5.26 51.84 36.38
C LYS A 36 5.73 50.95 35.24
N LYS A 37 6.58 49.96 35.54
CA LYS A 37 6.96 48.91 34.57
C LYS A 37 5.71 48.07 34.26
N SER A 38 4.97 48.42 33.22
CA SER A 38 4.18 47.44 32.49
C SER A 38 5.17 46.47 31.85
N MET A 39 5.02 45.19 32.15
CA MET A 39 5.75 44.14 31.46
C MET A 39 5.11 44.02 30.08
N ASP A 40 5.56 44.86 29.14
CA ASP A 40 5.15 44.81 27.75
C ASP A 40 5.52 43.43 27.20
N MET A 41 4.56 42.50 27.22
CA MET A 41 4.64 41.20 26.54
C MET A 41 4.52 41.45 25.03
N HIS A 42 5.52 42.09 24.43
CA HIS A 42 5.68 42.01 23.00
C HIS A 42 5.95 40.54 22.66
N PRO A 43 5.15 39.91 21.79
CA PRO A 43 5.40 38.54 21.36
C PRO A 43 6.82 38.48 20.80
N LYS A 44 7.63 37.53 21.28
CA LYS A 44 8.98 37.35 20.76
C LYS A 44 8.87 37.07 19.27
N THR A 45 9.33 37.98 18.42
CA THR A 45 9.30 37.80 16.96
C THR A 45 10.41 36.86 16.47
N THR A 46 11.47 36.69 17.27
CA THR A 46 12.60 35.82 16.94
C THR A 46 13.06 34.97 18.13
N MET A 47 13.67 33.82 17.83
CA MET A 47 14.32 32.95 18.80
C MET A 47 15.79 32.68 18.42
N SER A 48 16.63 32.31 19.37
CA SER A 48 17.99 31.87 19.07
C SER A 48 18.02 30.45 18.49
N VAL A 49 19.05 30.12 17.71
CA VAL A 49 19.26 28.76 17.16
C VAL A 49 19.31 27.70 18.26
N ARG A 50 19.83 28.05 19.44
CA ARG A 50 19.86 27.14 20.60
C ARG A 50 18.47 26.89 21.19
N GLU A 51 17.62 27.91 21.25
CA GLU A 51 16.23 27.76 21.72
C GLU A 51 15.44 26.90 20.74
N MET A 52 15.55 27.14 19.43
CA MET A 52 14.96 26.28 18.39
C MET A 52 15.44 24.82 18.51
N GLY A 53 16.76 24.62 18.70
CA GLY A 53 17.34 23.30 18.91
C GLY A 53 16.73 22.58 20.12
N LYS A 54 16.58 23.28 21.26
CA LYS A 54 15.90 22.74 22.45
C LYS A 54 14.43 22.40 22.17
N LEU A 55 13.71 23.26 21.46
CA LEU A 55 12.30 23.01 21.10
C LEU A 55 12.17 21.71 20.30
N LEU A 56 13.08 21.44 19.38
CA LEU A 56 13.08 20.24 18.54
C LEU A 56 13.87 19.04 19.12
N GLY A 57 14.50 19.18 20.28
CA GLY A 57 15.34 18.13 20.88
C GLY A 57 16.63 17.85 20.11
N LEU A 58 17.10 18.82 19.32
CA LEU A 58 18.28 18.70 18.47
C LEU A 58 19.56 19.06 19.21
N LYS A 59 20.66 18.37 18.85
CA LYS A 59 22.00 18.79 19.26
C LYS A 59 22.42 20.06 18.52
N LYS A 60 23.48 20.71 19.02
CA LYS A 60 24.01 21.96 18.43
C LYS A 60 24.26 21.80 16.93
N VAL A 61 24.97 20.75 16.52
CA VAL A 61 25.34 20.54 15.11
C VAL A 61 24.09 20.45 14.22
N ASP A 62 23.10 19.64 14.62
CA ASP A 62 21.86 19.46 13.85
C ASP A 62 21.02 20.74 13.79
N SER A 63 21.00 21.52 14.86
CA SER A 63 20.27 22.79 14.93
C SER A 63 20.84 23.82 13.95
N TYR A 64 22.17 23.93 13.87
CA TYR A 64 22.82 24.83 12.92
C TYR A 64 22.73 24.29 11.50
N TRP A 65 22.83 22.97 11.29
CA TRP A 65 22.62 22.36 9.99
C TRP A 65 21.23 22.67 9.43
N LEU A 66 20.19 22.65 10.28
CA LEU A 66 18.82 22.98 9.87
C LEU A 66 18.67 24.44 9.41
N VAL A 67 19.37 25.37 10.07
CA VAL A 67 19.43 26.78 9.65
C VAL A 67 20.11 26.92 8.28
N HIS A 68 21.18 26.17 8.02
CA HIS A 68 21.89 26.19 6.73
C HIS A 68 21.08 25.58 5.58
N LYS A 69 19.95 24.91 5.88
CA LYS A 69 19.01 24.42 4.87
C LYS A 69 18.03 25.49 4.37
N GLU A 70 18.02 26.67 4.99
CA GLU A 70 17.23 27.82 4.55
C GLU A 70 15.72 27.52 4.42
N TYR A 71 15.22 26.60 5.25
CA TYR A 71 13.79 26.25 5.26
C TYR A 71 12.90 27.32 5.89
N PHE A 72 13.47 28.23 6.66
CA PHE A 72 12.82 29.32 7.35
C PHE A 72 13.78 30.50 7.50
N ASP A 73 13.23 31.68 7.71
CA ASP A 73 13.99 32.92 7.71
C ASP A 73 14.87 33.06 8.95
N THR A 74 16.08 33.57 8.72
CA THR A 74 17.00 33.94 9.79
C THR A 74 17.51 35.36 9.62
N ILE A 75 17.70 36.06 10.72
CA ILE A 75 18.21 37.42 10.76
C ILE A 75 19.40 37.52 11.71
N LEU A 76 20.32 38.45 11.41
CA LEU A 76 21.43 38.79 12.30
C LEU A 76 21.00 39.94 13.21
N LEU A 77 20.89 39.67 14.52
CA LEU A 77 20.68 40.70 15.54
C LEU A 77 21.92 40.76 16.43
N ASN A 78 22.59 41.91 16.44
CA ASN A 78 23.82 42.16 17.21
C ASN A 78 24.90 41.08 16.97
N GLY A 79 25.13 40.73 15.70
CA GLY A 79 26.13 39.72 15.30
C GLY A 79 25.75 38.27 15.65
N LYS A 80 24.52 38.01 16.14
CA LYS A 80 24.03 36.67 16.48
C LYS A 80 22.88 36.28 15.56
N MET A 81 22.94 35.07 15.01
CA MET A 81 21.86 34.50 14.21
C MET A 81 20.61 34.24 15.07
N ARG A 82 19.47 34.69 14.56
CA ARG A 82 18.14 34.53 15.14
C ARG A 82 17.21 33.96 14.09
N VAL A 83 16.36 33.03 14.50
CA VAL A 83 15.31 32.41 13.67
C VAL A 83 14.04 33.22 13.83
N VAL A 84 13.39 33.58 12.72
CA VAL A 84 12.08 34.23 12.73
C VAL A 84 11.03 33.18 13.12
N ILE A 85 10.29 33.44 14.20
CA ILE A 85 9.39 32.42 14.78
C ILE A 85 8.28 32.05 13.80
N ASP A 86 7.66 33.04 13.14
CA ASP A 86 6.54 32.80 12.23
C ASP A 86 6.96 31.96 11.02
N SER A 87 8.13 32.25 10.44
CA SER A 87 8.69 31.48 9.32
C SER A 87 9.02 30.04 9.75
N PHE A 88 9.57 29.87 10.96
CA PHE A 88 9.79 28.55 11.55
C PHE A 88 8.49 27.77 11.76
N GLU A 89 7.44 28.39 12.30
CA GLU A 89 6.15 27.72 12.52
C GLU A 89 5.46 27.37 11.20
N TYR A 90 5.57 28.23 10.19
CA TYR A 90 5.09 27.96 8.83
C TYR A 90 5.79 26.75 8.21
N TRP A 91 7.10 26.64 8.36
CA TRP A 91 7.85 25.44 7.96
C TRP A 91 7.46 24.22 8.80
N TYR A 92 7.33 24.37 10.13
CA TYR A 92 6.98 23.29 11.05
C TYR A 92 5.61 22.68 10.74
N ALA A 93 4.65 23.49 10.31
CA ALA A 93 3.32 23.07 9.90
C ALA A 93 3.31 22.23 8.60
N GLY A 94 4.38 22.27 7.79
CA GLY A 94 4.48 21.58 6.50
C GLY A 94 5.43 20.37 6.47
N GLN A 95 6.14 20.07 7.55
CA GLN A 95 7.17 19.02 7.59
C GLN A 95 6.72 17.77 8.35
N VAL A 96 7.44 16.64 8.17
CA VAL A 96 7.12 15.35 8.82
C VAL A 96 8.23 14.76 9.70
N LYS A 97 9.45 15.28 9.61
CA LYS A 97 10.66 14.72 10.24
C LYS A 97 10.89 15.18 11.68
N TYR A 98 10.73 16.47 11.96
CA TYR A 98 11.11 17.08 13.24
C TYR A 98 9.92 17.15 14.19
N ARG A 99 10.11 16.86 15.47
CA ARG A 99 9.03 16.92 16.47
C ARG A 99 9.45 17.84 17.61
N LYS A 100 8.53 18.72 18.05
CA LYS A 100 8.74 19.50 19.26
C LYS A 100 8.72 18.56 20.47
N VAL A 101 9.69 18.70 21.38
CA VAL A 101 9.83 17.81 22.55
C VAL A 101 8.58 17.84 23.43
N ASN A 102 8.05 19.03 23.68
CA ASN A 102 6.86 19.28 24.50
C ASN A 102 5.81 20.11 23.73
N GLY A 103 5.58 19.82 22.45
CA GLY A 103 4.71 20.64 21.60
C GLY A 103 3.75 19.84 20.73
N GLU A 104 2.97 20.57 19.94
CA GLU A 104 2.06 20.00 18.93
C GLU A 104 2.82 19.08 17.95
N PRO A 105 2.15 18.04 17.41
CA PRO A 105 2.72 17.22 16.36
C PRO A 105 3.03 18.07 15.10
N PRO A 106 4.07 17.72 14.34
CA PRO A 106 4.41 18.44 13.12
C PRO A 106 3.37 18.22 12.02
N GLY A 107 3.41 19.06 10.99
CA GLY A 107 2.66 18.80 9.77
C GLY A 107 1.17 19.13 9.86
N LYS A 108 0.73 20.00 10.76
CA LYS A 108 -0.70 20.37 10.91
C LYS A 108 -1.33 20.84 9.59
N ARG A 109 -0.66 21.74 8.86
CA ARG A 109 -1.08 22.19 7.53
C ARG A 109 -1.01 21.04 6.53
N LEU A 110 0.06 20.26 6.58
CA LEU A 110 0.25 19.11 5.69
C LEU A 110 -0.88 18.07 5.80
N MET A 111 -1.38 17.81 7.01
CA MET A 111 -2.49 16.89 7.27
C MET A 111 -3.84 17.45 6.79
N GLN A 112 -3.99 18.78 6.74
CA GLN A 112 -5.18 19.43 6.19
C GLN A 112 -5.16 19.37 4.65
N GLU A 113 -4.01 19.60 4.03
CA GLU A 113 -3.88 19.70 2.57
C GLU A 113 -3.70 18.33 1.88
N SER A 114 -3.18 17.31 2.59
CA SER A 114 -2.77 16.06 1.96
C SER A 114 -2.86 14.82 2.85
N TYR A 115 -3.19 13.70 2.24
CA TYR A 115 -3.15 12.38 2.86
C TYR A 115 -1.85 11.66 2.56
N SER A 116 -1.31 10.95 3.56
CA SER A 116 -0.31 9.92 3.28
C SER A 116 -0.97 8.67 2.72
N ALA A 117 -0.20 7.81 2.04
CA ALA A 117 -0.69 6.50 1.60
C ALA A 117 -1.21 5.65 2.77
N ARG A 118 -0.63 5.81 3.96
CA ARG A 118 -1.07 5.14 5.18
C ARG A 118 -2.44 5.63 5.65
N ASP A 119 -2.69 6.95 5.58
CA ASP A 119 -3.98 7.54 5.94
C ASP A 119 -5.08 7.02 5.01
N ILE A 120 -4.81 7.01 3.71
CA ILE A 120 -5.71 6.45 2.68
C ILE A 120 -5.99 4.97 2.94
N GLY A 121 -4.93 4.20 3.23
CA GLY A 121 -5.07 2.78 3.56
C GLY A 121 -5.99 2.55 4.74
N ARG A 122 -5.83 3.34 5.81
CA ARG A 122 -6.70 3.27 6.99
C ARG A 122 -8.14 3.65 6.65
N MET A 123 -8.36 4.76 5.93
CA MET A 123 -9.70 5.20 5.56
C MET A 123 -10.43 4.13 4.74
N LEU A 124 -9.81 3.65 3.67
CA LEU A 124 -10.42 2.71 2.73
C LEU A 124 -10.39 1.25 3.21
N GLY A 125 -9.67 0.94 4.28
CA GLY A 125 -9.51 -0.44 4.78
C GLY A 125 -8.61 -1.30 3.87
N ILE A 126 -7.59 -0.70 3.27
CA ILE A 126 -6.63 -1.36 2.36
C ILE A 126 -5.19 -1.23 2.86
N SER A 127 -4.27 -2.01 2.27
CA SER A 127 -2.85 -1.87 2.60
C SER A 127 -2.27 -0.56 2.07
N GLU A 128 -1.24 -0.05 2.73
CA GLU A 128 -0.53 1.15 2.29
C GLU A 128 0.03 1.00 0.87
N GLN A 129 0.60 -0.17 0.55
CA GLN A 129 1.12 -0.45 -0.78
C GLN A 129 0.02 -0.41 -1.84
N TYR A 130 -1.17 -0.94 -1.53
CA TYR A 130 -2.29 -0.89 -2.47
C TYR A 130 -2.83 0.52 -2.64
N SER A 131 -2.74 1.37 -1.61
CA SER A 131 -3.15 2.78 -1.69
C SER A 131 -2.38 3.52 -2.78
N TYR A 132 -1.07 3.31 -2.93
CA TYR A 132 -0.29 3.89 -4.03
C TYR A 132 -0.81 3.45 -5.41
N GLN A 133 -1.19 2.19 -5.55
CA GLN A 133 -1.73 1.67 -6.80
C GLN A 133 -3.11 2.27 -7.09
N VAL A 134 -3.99 2.35 -6.09
CA VAL A 134 -5.32 2.95 -6.25
C VAL A 134 -5.21 4.42 -6.65
N MET A 135 -4.31 5.19 -6.03
CA MET A 135 -4.08 6.59 -6.41
C MET A 135 -3.47 6.72 -7.82
N LYS A 136 -2.61 5.77 -8.22
CA LYS A 136 -2.10 5.70 -9.60
C LYS A 136 -3.21 5.50 -10.61
N ASP A 137 -4.05 4.50 -10.36
CA ASP A 137 -5.13 4.10 -11.26
C ASP A 137 -6.21 5.19 -11.33
N ALA A 138 -6.37 5.96 -10.25
CA ALA A 138 -7.19 7.17 -10.18
C ALA A 138 -6.62 8.37 -10.95
N GLY A 139 -5.35 8.32 -11.39
CA GLY A 139 -4.67 9.44 -12.04
C GLY A 139 -4.27 10.57 -11.08
N ILE A 140 -4.31 10.35 -9.76
CA ILE A 140 -3.97 11.36 -8.76
C ILE A 140 -2.44 11.46 -8.64
N LYS A 141 -1.90 12.65 -8.91
CA LYS A 141 -0.45 12.89 -8.85
C LYS A 141 -0.01 13.10 -7.41
N PRO A 142 1.02 12.36 -6.93
CA PRO A 142 1.57 12.59 -5.60
C PRO A 142 2.39 13.88 -5.56
N VAL A 143 2.35 14.55 -4.41
CA VAL A 143 3.24 15.64 -4.00
C VAL A 143 4.32 15.07 -3.11
N LEU A 144 5.57 15.46 -3.33
CA LEU A 144 6.71 15.01 -2.52
C LEU A 144 6.95 16.00 -1.37
N VAL A 145 6.93 15.52 -0.14
CA VAL A 145 7.22 16.30 1.08
C VAL A 145 8.29 15.55 1.87
N ASP A 146 9.48 16.13 2.02
CA ASP A 146 10.63 15.50 2.69
C ASP A 146 10.92 14.07 2.20
N TYR A 147 10.87 13.83 0.89
CA TYR A 147 11.03 12.51 0.24
C TYR A 147 9.86 11.53 0.43
N TRP A 148 8.81 11.92 1.15
CA TRP A 148 7.58 11.14 1.29
C TRP A 148 6.54 11.56 0.26
N GLN A 149 5.90 10.60 -0.38
CA GLN A 149 4.79 10.86 -1.28
C GLN A 149 3.50 11.08 -0.48
N ARG A 150 2.78 12.14 -0.83
CA ARG A 150 1.48 12.48 -0.28
C ARG A 150 0.52 12.82 -1.40
N PHE A 151 -0.77 12.67 -1.15
CA PHE A 151 -1.82 12.88 -2.13
C PHE A 151 -2.66 14.09 -1.71
N PRO A 152 -2.90 15.06 -2.60
CA PRO A 152 -3.75 16.21 -2.27
C PRO A 152 -5.13 15.76 -1.81
N ARG A 153 -5.62 16.33 -0.71
CA ARG A 153 -6.92 15.99 -0.12
C ARG A 153 -8.05 16.22 -1.11
N GLU A 154 -8.09 17.40 -1.73
CA GLU A 154 -9.13 17.75 -2.70
C GLU A 154 -9.22 16.77 -3.87
N ALA A 155 -8.06 16.37 -4.43
CA ALA A 155 -8.02 15.42 -5.52
C ALA A 155 -8.48 14.01 -5.09
N PHE A 156 -8.11 13.60 -3.87
CA PHE A 156 -8.60 12.36 -3.28
C PHE A 156 -10.11 12.40 -3.06
N ASP A 157 -10.64 13.48 -2.48
CA ASP A 157 -12.06 13.62 -2.15
C ASP A 157 -12.94 13.64 -3.42
N GLN A 158 -12.51 14.35 -4.47
CA GLN A 158 -13.18 14.35 -5.77
C GLN A 158 -13.21 12.95 -6.39
N TRP A 159 -12.08 12.25 -6.39
CA TRP A 159 -12.02 10.87 -6.86
C TRP A 159 -12.89 9.95 -6.00
N TYR A 160 -12.87 10.12 -4.69
CA TYR A 160 -13.62 9.31 -3.75
C TYR A 160 -15.13 9.45 -3.94
N ALA A 161 -15.61 10.66 -4.25
CA ALA A 161 -17.01 10.93 -4.56
C ALA A 161 -17.47 10.31 -5.90
N GLY A 162 -16.56 10.16 -6.86
CA GLY A 162 -16.87 9.61 -8.19
C GLY A 162 -16.69 8.10 -8.32
N GLN A 163 -16.08 7.45 -7.34
CA GLN A 163 -15.84 6.00 -7.36
C GLN A 163 -16.90 5.25 -6.54
N THR A 164 -17.18 4.01 -6.92
CA THR A 164 -18.23 3.17 -6.32
C THR A 164 -17.70 1.95 -5.58
N ARG A 165 -16.39 1.67 -5.63
CA ARG A 165 -15.79 0.41 -5.16
C ARG A 165 -15.27 0.46 -3.73
N PHE A 166 -14.59 1.54 -3.37
CA PHE A 166 -13.95 1.74 -2.09
C PHE A 166 -14.90 2.45 -1.13
N ARG A 167 -14.81 2.10 0.15
CA ARG A 167 -15.66 2.63 1.20
C ARG A 167 -14.83 2.97 2.41
N ASN A 168 -15.15 4.10 3.03
CA ASN A 168 -14.57 4.51 4.28
C ASN A 168 -15.28 3.79 5.44
N GLN A 169 -14.92 4.12 6.68
CA GLN A 169 -15.54 3.49 7.84
C GLN A 169 -17.02 3.86 8.00
N GLU A 170 -17.39 5.10 7.68
CA GLU A 170 -18.76 5.61 7.80
C GLU A 170 -19.69 4.96 6.76
N ASP A 171 -19.23 4.85 5.51
CA ASP A 171 -19.94 4.19 4.41
C ASP A 171 -20.18 2.72 4.72
N ARG A 172 -19.19 2.04 5.31
CA ARG A 172 -19.36 0.66 5.77
C ARG A 172 -20.42 0.53 6.85
N LEU A 173 -20.56 1.51 7.74
CA LEU A 173 -21.60 1.52 8.77
C LEU A 173 -22.99 1.78 8.15
N ARG A 174 -23.09 2.71 7.21
CA ARG A 174 -24.34 2.98 6.46
C ARG A 174 -24.83 1.75 5.70
N ASP A 175 -23.90 1.05 5.06
CA ASP A 175 -24.19 -0.14 4.27
C ASP A 175 -24.34 -1.42 5.11
N ALA A 176 -24.09 -1.38 6.42
CA ALA A 176 -24.01 -2.58 7.26
C ALA A 176 -25.33 -3.36 7.27
N GLU A 177 -26.46 -2.66 7.32
CA GLU A 177 -27.81 -3.26 7.25
C GLU A 177 -28.05 -3.97 5.90
N ILE A 178 -27.49 -3.43 4.81
CA ILE A 178 -27.57 -4.04 3.48
C ILE A 178 -26.60 -5.23 3.35
N GLU A 179 -25.50 -5.25 4.11
CA GLU A 179 -24.52 -6.37 4.13
C GLU A 179 -24.93 -7.57 4.99
N GLU A 180 -25.51 -7.29 6.17
CA GLU A 180 -26.56 -8.13 6.77
C GLU A 180 -27.73 -8.22 5.78
N ASN A 181 -28.89 -8.83 5.95
CA ASN A 181 -29.98 -8.86 4.92
C ASN A 181 -29.65 -9.30 3.46
N SER A 182 -28.40 -9.48 3.04
CA SER A 182 -27.97 -9.91 1.72
C SER A 182 -26.74 -10.80 1.85
N MET A 183 -26.40 -11.47 0.76
CA MET A 183 -25.26 -12.37 0.69
C MET A 183 -24.54 -12.19 -0.64
N SER A 184 -23.22 -12.37 -0.66
CA SER A 184 -22.46 -12.32 -1.89
C SER A 184 -22.63 -13.62 -2.71
N MET A 185 -22.34 -13.58 -4.00
CA MET A 185 -22.37 -14.80 -4.84
C MET A 185 -21.49 -15.94 -4.28
N PRO A 186 -20.28 -15.67 -3.75
CA PRO A 186 -19.50 -16.67 -3.01
C PRO A 186 -20.15 -17.18 -1.72
N ASP A 187 -20.93 -16.36 -1.01
CA ASP A 187 -21.67 -16.81 0.18
C ASP A 187 -22.77 -17.78 -0.21
N MET A 188 -23.58 -17.46 -1.23
CA MET A 188 -24.61 -18.37 -1.76
C MET A 188 -23.98 -19.69 -2.25
N ALA A 189 -22.84 -19.61 -2.94
CA ALA A 189 -22.10 -20.79 -3.39
C ALA A 189 -21.66 -21.67 -2.21
N ARG A 190 -21.16 -21.06 -1.12
CA ARG A 190 -20.81 -21.77 0.12
C ARG A 190 -22.02 -22.41 0.78
N LEU A 191 -23.13 -21.68 0.83
CA LEU A 191 -24.35 -22.08 1.49
C LEU A 191 -24.99 -23.31 0.81
N LEU A 192 -24.97 -23.34 -0.51
CA LEU A 192 -25.45 -24.46 -1.33
C LEU A 192 -24.39 -25.56 -1.56
N ASP A 193 -23.16 -25.34 -1.09
CA ASP A 193 -21.99 -26.20 -1.35
C ASP A 193 -21.76 -26.51 -2.85
N VAL A 194 -21.86 -25.48 -3.69
CA VAL A 194 -21.65 -25.56 -5.14
C VAL A 194 -20.56 -24.61 -5.62
N PRO A 195 -19.91 -24.88 -6.77
CA PRO A 195 -19.01 -23.93 -7.41
C PRO A 195 -19.68 -22.58 -7.69
N ARG A 196 -18.93 -21.48 -7.57
CA ARG A 196 -19.42 -20.12 -7.90
C ARG A 196 -19.99 -20.00 -9.32
N SER A 197 -19.49 -20.80 -10.27
CA SER A 197 -20.03 -20.85 -11.63
C SER A 197 -21.48 -21.31 -11.69
N VAL A 198 -21.91 -22.19 -10.78
CA VAL A 198 -23.29 -22.68 -10.67
C VAL A 198 -24.22 -21.56 -10.22
N VAL A 199 -23.80 -20.73 -9.27
CA VAL A 199 -24.59 -19.54 -8.84
C VAL A 199 -24.87 -18.61 -10.03
N TYR A 200 -23.87 -18.34 -10.86
CA TYR A 200 -24.09 -17.53 -12.07
C TYR A 200 -24.96 -18.23 -13.13
N LYS A 201 -25.02 -19.57 -13.14
CA LYS A 201 -25.95 -20.31 -13.99
C LYS A 201 -27.37 -20.17 -13.47
N ILE A 202 -27.59 -20.31 -12.16
CA ILE A 202 -28.89 -20.11 -11.50
C ILE A 202 -29.47 -18.74 -11.85
N LEU A 203 -28.67 -17.68 -11.73
CA LEU A 203 -29.08 -16.30 -12.06
C LEU A 203 -29.43 -16.09 -13.55
N ARG A 204 -29.09 -17.03 -14.43
CA ARG A 204 -29.43 -16.95 -15.86
C ARG A 204 -30.71 -17.72 -16.20
N THR A 205 -31.11 -18.68 -15.36
CA THR A 205 -32.34 -19.46 -15.51
C THR A 205 -33.57 -18.61 -15.16
N SER A 206 -34.74 -18.88 -15.75
CA SER A 206 -35.98 -18.12 -15.51
C SER A 206 -36.32 -17.96 -14.02
N PRO A 207 -36.38 -19.05 -13.22
CA PRO A 207 -36.74 -18.94 -11.80
C PRO A 207 -35.73 -18.11 -11.00
N GLY A 208 -34.45 -18.19 -11.37
CA GLY A 208 -33.41 -17.40 -10.71
C GLY A 208 -33.47 -15.92 -11.08
N LYS A 209 -33.84 -15.56 -12.32
CA LYS A 209 -34.00 -14.15 -12.72
C LYS A 209 -35.23 -13.49 -12.09
N GLU A 210 -36.31 -14.24 -11.93
CA GLU A 210 -37.59 -13.73 -11.42
C GLU A 210 -37.61 -13.65 -9.90
N LEU A 211 -37.02 -14.64 -9.20
CA LEU A 211 -37.12 -14.74 -7.75
C LEU A 211 -35.92 -14.16 -7.00
N LEU A 212 -34.72 -14.12 -7.59
CA LEU A 212 -33.52 -13.60 -6.91
C LEU A 212 -33.33 -12.11 -7.22
N GLU A 213 -33.38 -11.30 -6.17
CA GLU A 213 -33.16 -9.87 -6.25
C GLU A 213 -31.67 -9.56 -6.11
N VAL A 214 -31.07 -9.03 -7.18
CA VAL A 214 -29.64 -8.74 -7.24
C VAL A 214 -29.40 -7.24 -7.05
N ILE A 215 -28.81 -6.89 -5.92
CA ILE A 215 -28.39 -5.52 -5.59
C ILE A 215 -26.89 -5.33 -5.87
N SER A 216 -26.48 -4.10 -6.19
CA SER A 216 -25.07 -3.73 -6.34
C SER A 216 -24.60 -2.94 -5.12
N LEU A 217 -23.61 -3.48 -4.40
CA LEU A 217 -22.96 -2.82 -3.27
C LEU A 217 -21.45 -2.81 -3.49
N ALA A 218 -20.84 -1.63 -3.50
CA ALA A 218 -19.40 -1.48 -3.70
C ALA A 218 -18.86 -2.13 -5.01
N ASP A 219 -19.55 -1.94 -6.14
CA ASP A 219 -19.34 -2.65 -7.42
C ASP A 219 -19.45 -4.18 -7.36
N ARG A 220 -20.01 -4.73 -6.28
CA ARG A 220 -20.19 -6.18 -6.10
C ARG A 220 -21.66 -6.52 -6.08
N LYS A 221 -22.03 -7.50 -6.90
CA LYS A 221 -23.39 -8.06 -6.91
C LYS A 221 -23.63 -8.89 -5.66
N ARG A 222 -24.74 -8.63 -4.99
CA ARG A 222 -25.23 -9.36 -3.81
C ARG A 222 -26.69 -9.75 -4.05
N ILE A 223 -27.16 -10.76 -3.33
CA ILE A 223 -28.53 -11.28 -3.40
C ILE A 223 -29.17 -11.01 -2.04
N THR A 224 -30.39 -10.48 -1.99
CA THR A 224 -31.11 -10.29 -0.72
C THR A 224 -31.45 -11.66 -0.10
N ARG A 225 -31.36 -11.80 1.24
CA ARG A 225 -31.65 -13.06 1.93
C ARG A 225 -33.09 -13.50 1.70
N GLU A 226 -34.02 -12.56 1.75
CA GLU A 226 -35.44 -12.82 1.50
C GLU A 226 -35.72 -13.34 0.09
N SER A 227 -35.04 -12.80 -0.93
CA SER A 227 -35.18 -13.30 -2.30
C SER A 227 -34.54 -14.68 -2.47
N PHE A 228 -33.41 -14.91 -1.79
CA PHE A 228 -32.78 -16.23 -1.73
C PHE A 228 -33.70 -17.27 -1.09
N ASP A 229 -34.33 -16.97 0.05
CA ASP A 229 -35.21 -17.92 0.75
C ASP A 229 -36.45 -18.24 -0.08
N ARG A 230 -37.08 -17.23 -0.70
CA ARG A 230 -38.19 -17.43 -1.66
C ARG A 230 -37.79 -18.32 -2.83
N TRP A 231 -36.65 -18.04 -3.45
CA TRP A 231 -36.11 -18.86 -4.52
C TRP A 231 -35.81 -20.29 -4.03
N TYR A 232 -35.19 -20.43 -2.85
CA TYR A 232 -34.80 -21.71 -2.28
C TYR A 232 -36.01 -22.62 -2.02
N SER A 233 -37.11 -22.06 -1.47
CA SER A 233 -38.36 -22.80 -1.22
C SER A 233 -39.10 -23.20 -2.50
N SER A 234 -38.86 -22.50 -3.62
CA SER A 234 -39.53 -22.79 -4.90
C SER A 234 -38.92 -23.96 -5.69
N GLN A 235 -37.74 -24.45 -5.26
CA GLN A 235 -36.92 -25.39 -6.03
C GLN A 235 -36.45 -26.56 -5.15
N THR A 236 -36.11 -27.68 -5.78
CA THR A 236 -35.64 -28.90 -5.09
C THR A 236 -34.27 -29.41 -5.58
N GLU A 237 -33.64 -28.73 -6.55
CA GLU A 237 -32.38 -29.18 -7.17
C GLU A 237 -31.15 -28.79 -6.31
N TYR A 238 -31.11 -27.56 -5.81
CA TYR A 238 -29.97 -27.01 -5.08
C TYR A 238 -30.28 -27.01 -3.59
N LEU A 239 -29.73 -27.97 -2.85
CA LEU A 239 -29.98 -28.14 -1.42
C LEU A 239 -28.77 -27.74 -0.59
N LYS A 240 -29.03 -27.09 0.55
CA LYS A 240 -28.04 -26.90 1.62
C LYS A 240 -27.51 -28.26 2.06
N PRO A 241 -26.25 -28.36 2.50
CA PRO A 241 -25.67 -29.62 2.97
C PRO A 241 -26.49 -30.35 4.04
N GLU A 242 -27.21 -29.60 4.88
CA GLU A 242 -28.07 -30.11 5.95
C GLU A 242 -29.37 -30.74 5.43
N ASP A 243 -29.90 -30.19 4.32
CA ASP A 243 -31.17 -30.61 3.71
C ASP A 243 -30.95 -31.74 2.69
N GLN A 244 -29.71 -32.12 2.41
CA GLN A 244 -29.39 -33.17 1.44
C GLN A 244 -29.73 -34.56 2.00
N PRO A 245 -30.41 -35.43 1.21
CA PRO A 245 -30.73 -36.79 1.63
C PRO A 245 -29.45 -37.61 1.89
N LYS A 246 -29.43 -38.34 3.01
CA LYS A 246 -28.30 -39.20 3.39
C LYS A 246 -28.04 -40.24 2.29
N GLY A 247 -26.79 -40.31 1.83
CA GLY A 247 -26.33 -41.31 0.87
C GLY A 247 -26.43 -40.92 -0.61
N VAL A 248 -26.99 -39.76 -0.96
CA VAL A 248 -26.94 -39.27 -2.35
C VAL A 248 -25.54 -38.71 -2.66
N PRO A 249 -24.83 -39.24 -3.67
CA PRO A 249 -23.52 -38.73 -4.04
C PRO A 249 -23.65 -37.28 -4.53
N ARG A 250 -22.83 -36.40 -3.97
CA ARG A 250 -22.84 -34.98 -4.33
C ARG A 250 -22.49 -34.79 -5.80
N LYS A 251 -23.32 -34.04 -6.52
CA LYS A 251 -23.13 -33.70 -7.95
C LYS A 251 -21.86 -32.88 -8.19
N TYR A 252 -21.41 -32.10 -7.20
CA TYR A 252 -20.22 -31.25 -7.29
C TYR A 252 -19.24 -31.54 -6.14
N PRO A 253 -17.91 -31.52 -6.38
CA PRO A 253 -16.90 -31.49 -5.32
C PRO A 253 -17.12 -30.26 -4.43
N THR A 254 -16.94 -30.41 -3.11
CA THR A 254 -17.22 -29.38 -2.08
C THR A 254 -16.67 -28.02 -2.49
N TYR A 255 -17.44 -26.94 -2.33
CA TYR A 255 -16.93 -25.59 -2.62
C TYR A 255 -15.71 -25.25 -1.76
N LYS A 256 -15.67 -25.76 -0.51
CA LYS A 256 -14.48 -25.70 0.36
C LYS A 256 -13.24 -26.30 -0.33
N ASP A 257 -13.39 -27.44 -1.01
CA ASP A 257 -12.32 -28.10 -1.74
C ASP A 257 -11.89 -27.32 -3.00
N SER A 258 -12.80 -26.51 -3.56
CA SER A 258 -12.48 -25.61 -4.67
C SER A 258 -11.64 -24.40 -4.23
N LEU A 259 -11.80 -23.94 -2.98
CA LEU A 259 -11.01 -22.84 -2.42
C LEU A 259 -9.60 -23.29 -2.01
N THR A 260 -9.45 -24.52 -1.52
CA THR A 260 -8.16 -25.11 -1.13
C THR A 260 -7.27 -25.48 -2.32
N LYS A 261 -7.81 -25.53 -3.55
CA LYS A 261 -7.04 -25.80 -4.80
C LYS A 261 -6.01 -24.73 -5.16
N LYS A 262 -5.89 -23.63 -4.41
CA LYS A 262 -4.63 -22.87 -4.40
C LYS A 262 -3.61 -23.69 -3.61
N LYS A 263 -2.97 -24.67 -4.27
CA LYS A 263 -1.77 -25.34 -3.76
C LYS A 263 -0.75 -24.25 -3.44
N VAL A 264 -0.71 -23.79 -2.19
CA VAL A 264 0.54 -23.33 -1.60
C VAL A 264 1.40 -24.57 -1.66
N ALA A 265 2.41 -24.57 -2.52
CA ALA A 265 3.44 -25.58 -2.44
C ALA A 265 4.09 -25.39 -1.08
N THR A 266 3.61 -26.11 -0.06
CA THR A 266 4.26 -26.20 1.24
C THR A 266 5.56 -26.94 0.99
N SER A 267 6.60 -26.18 0.64
CA SER A 267 7.95 -26.68 0.45
C SER A 267 8.54 -27.02 1.82
N GLN A 268 8.08 -28.10 2.44
CA GLN A 268 8.69 -28.70 3.63
C GLN A 268 8.61 -30.23 3.59
N GLY A 269 8.77 -30.81 2.41
CA GLY A 269 9.18 -32.21 2.27
C GLY A 269 10.55 -32.23 1.62
N VAL A 270 11.49 -33.01 2.16
CA VAL A 270 12.72 -33.39 1.45
C VAL A 270 12.28 -33.96 0.10
N LYS A 271 12.63 -33.27 -1.00
CA LYS A 271 12.33 -33.81 -2.34
C LYS A 271 13.18 -35.06 -2.51
N GLU A 272 12.55 -36.22 -2.49
CA GLU A 272 13.16 -37.46 -2.98
C GLU A 272 13.58 -37.20 -4.44
N VAL A 273 14.89 -37.24 -4.69
CA VAL A 273 15.41 -37.12 -6.04
C VAL A 273 15.17 -38.47 -6.71
N HIS A 274 14.17 -38.54 -7.59
CA HIS A 274 13.97 -39.72 -8.43
C HIS A 274 15.21 -39.92 -9.30
N SER A 275 15.91 -41.03 -9.08
CA SER A 275 16.98 -41.50 -9.96
C SER A 275 16.38 -41.98 -11.27
N SER A 276 16.92 -41.52 -12.40
CA SER A 276 16.46 -41.86 -13.73
C SER A 276 16.81 -43.29 -14.15
N GLY A 277 17.57 -44.02 -13.32
CA GLY A 277 17.93 -45.42 -13.52
C GLY A 277 18.90 -45.67 -14.68
N ASN A 278 19.30 -44.63 -15.42
CA ASN A 278 20.22 -44.74 -16.54
C ASN A 278 21.66 -44.42 -16.08
N PRO A 279 22.63 -45.34 -16.26
CA PRO A 279 24.00 -45.13 -15.78
C PRO A 279 24.78 -44.07 -16.58
N ASP A 280 24.43 -43.84 -17.84
CA ASP A 280 25.21 -43.02 -18.78
C ASP A 280 24.74 -41.56 -18.84
N TYR A 281 23.50 -41.30 -18.45
CA TYR A 281 22.88 -39.98 -18.55
C TYR A 281 22.23 -39.52 -17.25
N LEU A 282 22.50 -38.28 -16.89
CA LEU A 282 21.96 -37.59 -15.72
C LEU A 282 20.77 -36.70 -16.12
N THR A 283 19.76 -36.65 -15.24
CA THR A 283 18.77 -35.59 -15.21
C THR A 283 19.35 -34.32 -14.60
N VAL A 284 18.68 -33.18 -14.83
CA VAL A 284 19.06 -31.90 -14.23
C VAL A 284 19.08 -31.96 -12.70
N SER A 285 18.20 -32.76 -12.09
CA SER A 285 18.15 -32.93 -10.64
C SER A 285 19.33 -33.75 -10.11
N GLU A 286 19.69 -34.85 -10.80
CA GLU A 286 20.86 -35.66 -10.45
C GLU A 286 22.16 -34.88 -10.66
N ALA A 287 22.28 -34.13 -11.76
CA ALA A 287 23.42 -33.25 -12.01
C ALA A 287 23.56 -32.16 -10.93
N ALA A 288 22.43 -31.59 -10.47
CA ALA A 288 22.41 -30.63 -9.37
C ALA A 288 22.88 -31.26 -8.05
N PHE A 289 22.45 -32.50 -7.78
CA PHE A 289 22.87 -33.28 -6.62
C PHE A 289 24.38 -33.58 -6.66
N LEU A 290 24.90 -34.09 -7.78
CA LEU A 290 26.34 -34.37 -7.97
C LEU A 290 27.19 -33.11 -7.84
N ALA A 291 26.72 -31.99 -8.38
CA ALA A 291 27.41 -30.69 -8.29
C ALA A 291 27.18 -29.97 -6.96
N LYS A 292 26.43 -30.55 -6.01
CA LYS A 292 26.02 -29.95 -4.72
C LYS A 292 25.48 -28.52 -4.88
N CYS A 293 24.63 -28.30 -5.88
CA CYS A 293 24.09 -26.97 -6.18
C CYS A 293 22.61 -27.02 -6.56
N ASN A 294 21.98 -25.85 -6.71
CA ASN A 294 20.57 -25.76 -7.10
C ASN A 294 20.39 -26.04 -8.61
N THR A 295 19.29 -26.68 -9.01
CA THR A 295 18.92 -26.94 -10.42
C THR A 295 18.93 -25.68 -11.28
N VAL A 296 18.61 -24.52 -10.72
CA VAL A 296 18.71 -23.22 -11.39
C VAL A 296 20.13 -22.94 -11.89
N ARG A 297 21.15 -23.37 -11.13
CA ARG A 297 22.56 -23.19 -11.50
C ARG A 297 22.95 -24.12 -12.64
N ILE A 298 22.44 -25.35 -12.66
CA ILE A 298 22.60 -26.27 -13.79
C ILE A 298 21.97 -25.69 -15.06
N HIS A 299 20.75 -25.13 -14.98
CA HIS A 299 20.13 -24.46 -16.12
C HIS A 299 20.95 -23.27 -16.64
N LYS A 300 21.64 -22.52 -15.77
CA LYS A 300 22.58 -21.47 -16.22
C LYS A 300 23.78 -22.05 -16.96
N TRP A 301 24.31 -23.19 -16.54
CA TRP A 301 25.42 -23.85 -17.25
C TRP A 301 24.98 -24.43 -18.59
N LEU A 302 23.77 -25.00 -18.65
CA LEU A 302 23.15 -25.46 -19.90
C LEU A 302 22.95 -24.32 -20.89
N LYS A 303 22.58 -23.12 -20.41
CA LYS A 303 22.41 -21.93 -21.27
C LYS A 303 23.73 -21.38 -21.82
N ASN A 304 24.83 -21.66 -21.13
CA ASN A 304 26.17 -21.19 -21.50
C ASN A 304 26.99 -22.26 -22.22
N ASP A 305 26.34 -23.33 -22.72
CA ASP A 305 26.93 -24.44 -23.49
C ASP A 305 28.24 -24.99 -22.89
N ARG A 306 28.29 -25.14 -21.55
CA ARG A 306 29.51 -25.52 -20.81
C ARG A 306 29.86 -27.01 -20.89
N PHE A 307 28.92 -27.85 -21.28
CA PHE A 307 29.05 -29.29 -21.46
C PHE A 307 27.91 -29.76 -22.40
N PRO A 308 28.06 -30.88 -23.12
CA PRO A 308 27.06 -31.30 -24.08
C PRO A 308 25.81 -31.88 -23.43
N VAL A 309 24.73 -31.83 -24.20
CA VAL A 309 23.38 -32.08 -23.70
C VAL A 309 22.56 -32.75 -24.79
N LEU A 310 21.88 -33.84 -24.44
CA LEU A 310 20.88 -34.47 -25.27
C LEU A 310 19.51 -33.86 -24.94
N LYS A 311 18.89 -33.20 -25.92
CA LYS A 311 17.54 -32.64 -25.83
C LYS A 311 16.56 -33.62 -26.48
N LEU A 312 15.72 -34.24 -25.66
CA LEU A 312 14.68 -35.17 -26.09
C LEU A 312 13.34 -34.44 -26.28
N PRO A 313 12.39 -35.02 -27.06
CA PRO A 313 11.05 -34.46 -27.21
C PRO A 313 10.36 -34.26 -25.84
N GLY A 314 9.55 -33.19 -25.74
CA GLY A 314 8.83 -32.88 -24.49
C GLY A 314 9.63 -32.10 -23.44
N ARG A 315 10.66 -31.33 -23.83
CA ARG A 315 11.55 -30.54 -22.93
C ARG A 315 12.36 -31.40 -21.96
N VAL A 316 12.55 -32.67 -22.27
CA VAL A 316 13.35 -33.58 -21.45
C VAL A 316 14.83 -33.38 -21.76
N ILE A 317 15.61 -33.07 -20.73
CA ILE A 317 17.06 -32.83 -20.83
C ILE A 317 17.80 -34.01 -20.22
N ARG A 318 18.81 -34.51 -20.95
CA ARG A 318 19.74 -35.55 -20.49
C ARG A 318 21.17 -35.08 -20.66
N ILE A 319 21.97 -35.22 -19.62
CA ILE A 319 23.35 -34.75 -19.54
C ILE A 319 24.26 -35.99 -19.51
N PRO A 320 25.18 -36.18 -20.46
CA PRO A 320 26.15 -37.28 -20.42
C PRO A 320 26.96 -37.23 -19.11
N LYS A 321 26.96 -38.33 -18.36
CA LYS A 321 27.52 -38.38 -17.01
C LYS A 321 29.04 -38.16 -17.00
N ASN A 322 29.76 -38.86 -17.88
CA ASN A 322 31.23 -38.80 -17.94
C ASN A 322 31.73 -37.37 -18.21
N GLU A 323 31.12 -36.70 -19.19
CA GLU A 323 31.49 -35.34 -19.58
C GLU A 323 31.13 -34.31 -18.50
N PHE A 324 30.01 -34.52 -17.80
CA PHE A 324 29.63 -33.67 -16.68
C PHE A 324 30.58 -33.84 -15.48
N GLU A 325 31.03 -35.05 -15.20
CA GLU A 325 32.02 -35.31 -14.15
C GLU A 325 33.39 -34.71 -14.49
N GLU A 326 33.83 -34.79 -15.75
CA GLU A 326 35.04 -34.12 -16.22
C GLU A 326 34.95 -32.60 -16.10
N PHE A 327 33.81 -32.02 -16.49
CA PHE A 327 33.54 -30.60 -16.29
C PHE A 327 33.64 -30.19 -14.82
N LEU A 328 33.13 -31.02 -13.89
CA LEU A 328 33.26 -30.76 -12.45
C LEU A 328 34.70 -30.88 -11.94
N LYS A 329 35.49 -31.83 -12.47
CA LYS A 329 36.92 -31.99 -12.14
C LYS A 329 37.75 -30.78 -12.61
N ASN A 330 37.52 -30.31 -13.84
CA ASN A 330 38.22 -29.16 -14.41
C ASN A 330 37.88 -27.83 -13.70
N ARG A 331 36.76 -27.78 -12.99
CA ARG A 331 36.33 -26.61 -12.21
C ARG A 331 36.87 -26.58 -10.77
N ARG A 332 37.42 -27.71 -10.29
CA ARG A 332 38.03 -27.83 -8.96
C ARG A 332 39.54 -27.62 -8.96
N LYS A 333 40.18 -27.70 -10.13
CA LYS A 333 41.49 -27.09 -10.39
C LYS A 333 41.29 -25.60 -10.58
#